data_AF-A0A840ZMB0-F1
#
_entry.id   AF-A0A840ZMB0-F1
#
_cell.length_a   1.000
_cell.length_b   1.000
_cell.length_c   1.000
_cell.angle_alpha   90.00
_cell.angle_beta   90.00
_cell.angle_gamma   90.00
#
_symmetry.space_group_name_H-M   'P 1'
#
loop_
_entity.id
_entity.type
_entity.pdbx_description
1 polymer ?
#
loop_
_entity_poly.entity_id
_entity_poly.type
_entity_poly.pdbx_seq_one_letter_code
_entity_poly.pdbx_strand_id
1 'polypeptide(L)'
;MLEIGFDGDVFDRTEDAVRPAVARPTVDPDWRLREDGLEHKGTGYFIAREEIDYRRGDGLWTWPMQLAEKAWCAPTGFRRSFLAALDRYGVASDASLARSFAIGFGLHDPGQRKNDGFVALGELVRPRSPERKRAAAAEARRPARERPRTEPRVLAHAP
;
A
#
# COMPACT_ATOMS: atom_id res chain seq x y z
N MET A 1 -5.67 -10.46 -58.29
CA MET A 1 -6.16 -9.17 -57.77
C MET A 1 -7.09 -9.48 -56.61
N LEU A 2 -6.57 -9.44 -55.39
CA LEU A 2 -7.33 -9.42 -54.14
C LEU A 2 -6.63 -8.36 -53.29
N GLU A 3 -7.32 -7.25 -53.04
CA GLU A 3 -6.85 -6.18 -52.16
C GLU A 3 -7.14 -6.59 -50.72
N ILE A 4 -6.09 -6.70 -49.91
CA ILE A 4 -6.18 -6.99 -48.48
C ILE A 4 -6.16 -5.62 -47.79
N GLY A 5 -7.32 -5.18 -47.30
CA GLY A 5 -7.45 -3.95 -46.54
C GLY A 5 -6.61 -4.01 -45.25
N PHE A 6 -5.76 -3.00 -45.07
CA PHE A 6 -4.95 -2.79 -43.88
C PHE A 6 -5.78 -1.95 -42.90
N ASP A 7 -6.61 -2.60 -42.08
CA ASP A 7 -7.25 -1.96 -40.92
C ASP A 7 -6.58 -2.49 -39.66
N GLY A 8 -5.71 -1.67 -39.09
CA GLY A 8 -4.89 -2.01 -37.92
C GLY A 8 -4.57 -0.80 -37.05
N ASP A 9 -5.33 0.29 -37.21
CA ASP A 9 -5.32 1.44 -36.29
C ASP A 9 -6.16 1.07 -35.05
N VAL A 10 -5.67 0.10 -34.27
CA VAL A 10 -6.26 -0.32 -32.99
C VAL A 10 -5.14 -0.56 -31.98
N PHE A 11 -4.20 0.38 -31.85
CA PHE A 11 -3.23 0.35 -30.76
C PHE A 11 -2.96 1.73 -30.14
N ASP A 12 -3.96 2.61 -30.15
CA ASP A 12 -3.96 3.85 -29.35
C ASP A 12 -5.26 3.99 -28.54
N ARG A 13 -5.54 3.02 -27.65
CA ARG A 13 -6.70 3.17 -26.73
C ARG A 13 -6.66 2.39 -25.43
N THR A 14 -5.48 2.04 -24.93
CA THR A 14 -5.38 1.38 -23.60
C THR A 14 -4.21 1.90 -22.80
N GLU A 15 -4.02 3.22 -22.76
CA GLU A 15 -3.16 3.86 -21.75
C GLU A 15 -3.92 4.88 -20.89
N ASP A 16 -5.26 4.83 -20.84
CA ASP A 16 -6.00 5.35 -19.69
C ASP A 16 -6.07 4.25 -18.63
N ALA A 17 -4.90 3.87 -18.12
CA ALA A 17 -4.82 3.23 -16.84
C ALA A 17 -5.32 4.27 -15.83
N VAL A 18 -6.60 4.18 -15.49
CA VAL A 18 -7.28 4.94 -14.44
C VAL A 18 -6.34 4.97 -13.23
N ARG A 19 -5.55 6.04 -13.13
CA ARG A 19 -4.88 6.39 -11.88
C ARG A 19 -6.03 6.46 -10.88
N PRO A 20 -6.05 5.64 -9.82
CA PRO A 20 -7.09 5.78 -8.82
C PRO A 20 -7.00 7.23 -8.34
N ALA A 21 -8.02 8.03 -8.67
CA ALA A 21 -8.14 9.37 -8.14
C ALA A 21 -7.97 9.23 -6.64
N VAL A 22 -7.00 9.96 -6.07
CA VAL A 22 -6.67 9.87 -4.65
C VAL A 22 -7.99 10.03 -3.89
N ALA A 23 -8.50 8.92 -3.36
CA ALA A 23 -9.85 8.88 -2.84
C ALA A 23 -9.92 9.91 -1.71
N ARG A 24 -10.81 10.90 -1.87
CA ARG A 24 -10.89 12.01 -0.95
C ARG A 24 -11.11 11.45 0.47
N PRO A 25 -10.31 11.87 1.46
CA PRO A 25 -10.39 11.30 2.81
C PRO A 25 -11.81 11.45 3.35
N THR A 26 -12.40 10.32 3.75
CA THR A 26 -13.76 10.25 4.28
C THR A 26 -13.74 10.44 5.79
N VAL A 27 -14.71 11.19 6.34
CA VAL A 27 -14.89 11.35 7.79
C VAL A 27 -15.48 10.08 8.40
N ASP A 28 -14.99 9.70 9.57
CA ASP A 28 -15.49 8.57 10.34
C ASP A 28 -16.82 8.91 11.05
N PRO A 29 -17.78 7.98 11.21
CA PRO A 29 -19.10 8.29 11.80
C PRO A 29 -19.06 8.90 13.20
N ASP A 30 -18.05 8.62 14.02
CA ASP A 30 -17.91 9.21 15.35
C ASP A 30 -17.50 10.69 15.34
N TRP A 31 -17.03 11.17 14.19
CA TRP A 31 -16.58 12.53 14.00
C TRP A 31 -17.53 13.33 13.11
N ARG A 32 -17.59 14.63 13.34
CA ARG A 32 -18.33 15.60 12.56
C ARG A 32 -17.37 16.69 12.11
N LEU A 33 -17.23 16.83 10.81
CA LEU A 33 -16.49 17.94 10.22
C LEU A 33 -17.40 19.16 10.09
N ARG A 34 -17.00 20.29 10.66
CA ARG A 34 -17.71 21.58 10.63
C ARG A 34 -16.90 22.61 9.85
N GLU A 35 -17.48 23.78 9.62
CA GLU A 35 -16.76 24.90 9.00
C GLU A 35 -15.67 25.44 9.93
N ASP A 36 -16.00 25.50 11.22
CA ASP A 36 -15.14 26.07 12.26
C ASP A 36 -14.18 25.05 12.91
N GLY A 37 -14.28 23.76 12.55
CA GLY A 37 -13.41 22.74 13.15
C GLY A 37 -13.92 21.31 13.07
N LEU A 38 -13.24 20.42 13.80
CA LEU A 38 -13.51 19.00 13.87
C LEU A 38 -14.06 18.61 15.25
N GLU A 39 -15.23 17.99 15.29
CA GLU A 39 -15.96 17.67 16.52
C GLU A 39 -16.12 16.15 16.68
N HIS A 40 -15.84 15.62 17.87
CA HIS A 40 -16.18 14.25 18.24
C HIS A 40 -17.59 14.19 18.82
N LYS A 41 -18.49 13.44 18.18
CA LYS A 41 -19.92 13.43 18.52
C LYS A 41 -20.20 12.85 19.90
N GLY A 42 -19.44 11.84 20.31
CA GLY A 42 -19.69 11.13 21.58
C GLY A 42 -19.26 11.91 22.82
N THR A 43 -18.24 12.77 22.71
CA THR A 43 -17.69 13.52 23.85
C THR A 43 -17.91 15.02 23.75
N GLY A 44 -18.34 15.52 22.59
CA GLY A 44 -18.40 16.97 22.30
C GLY A 44 -17.02 17.61 22.16
N TYR A 45 -15.95 16.81 22.08
CA TYR A 45 -14.58 17.33 21.97
C TYR A 45 -14.40 18.05 20.64
N PHE A 46 -13.92 19.28 20.68
CA PHE A 46 -13.81 20.14 19.50
C PHE A 46 -12.37 20.59 19.29
N ILE A 47 -11.91 20.48 18.04
CA ILE A 47 -10.64 20.99 17.55
C ILE A 47 -10.98 22.13 16.62
N ALA A 48 -10.66 23.37 16.99
CA ALA A 48 -10.91 24.52 16.14
C ALA A 48 -10.08 24.44 14.85
N ARG A 49 -10.64 24.98 13.77
CA ARG A 49 -9.98 25.03 12.47
C ARG A 49 -8.65 25.77 12.56
N GLU A 50 -8.61 26.85 13.32
CA GLU A 50 -7.42 27.70 13.48
C GLU A 50 -6.32 26.99 14.28
N GLU A 51 -6.69 25.97 15.05
CA GLU A 51 -5.77 25.20 15.85
C GLU A 51 -5.33 23.91 15.14
N ILE A 52 -5.97 23.53 14.04
CA ILE A 52 -5.81 22.18 13.47
C ILE A 52 -4.37 21.87 13.02
N ASP A 53 -3.61 22.89 12.61
CA ASP A 53 -2.21 22.75 12.19
C ASP A 53 -1.19 22.97 13.32
N TYR A 54 -1.65 23.20 14.55
CA TYR A 54 -0.79 23.53 15.68
C TYR A 54 0.31 22.52 15.92
N ARG A 55 1.50 23.08 16.15
CA ARG A 55 2.74 22.34 16.40
C ARG A 55 3.20 22.54 17.83
N ARG A 56 3.81 21.49 18.38
CA ARG A 56 4.52 21.53 19.65
C ARG A 56 5.94 22.06 19.42
N GLY A 57 6.64 22.41 20.50
CA GLY A 57 8.02 22.92 20.43
C GLY A 57 9.03 21.92 19.85
N ASP A 58 8.70 20.62 19.84
CA ASP A 58 9.48 19.53 19.27
C ASP A 58 9.18 19.24 17.77
N GLY A 59 8.32 20.06 17.15
CA GLY A 59 7.99 19.96 15.72
C GLY A 59 6.94 18.90 15.37
N LEU A 60 6.43 18.16 16.35
CA LEU A 60 5.29 17.26 16.19
C LEU A 60 3.97 18.04 16.19
N TRP A 61 2.95 17.46 15.56
CA TRP A 61 1.59 17.98 15.58
C TRP A 61 0.97 17.80 16.96
N THR A 62 0.31 18.84 17.46
CA THR A 62 -0.30 18.84 18.79
C THR A 62 -1.42 17.80 18.89
N TRP A 63 -2.35 17.80 17.93
CA TRP A 63 -3.58 17.01 18.05
C TRP A 63 -3.38 15.49 18.02
N PRO A 64 -2.57 14.91 17.12
CA PRO A 64 -2.28 13.48 17.18
C PRO A 64 -1.67 13.05 18.51
N MET A 65 -0.82 13.88 19.12
CA MET A 65 -0.21 13.59 20.41
C MET A 65 -1.22 13.69 21.55
N GLN A 66 -2.05 14.73 21.55
CA GLN A 66 -3.02 14.99 22.61
C GLN A 66 -4.18 13.99 22.62
N LEU A 67 -4.65 13.57 21.44
CA LEU A 67 -5.76 12.62 21.31
C LEU A 67 -5.32 11.18 21.61
N ALA A 68 -4.04 10.85 21.43
CA ALA A 68 -3.48 9.57 21.82
C ALA A 68 -3.58 9.29 23.32
N GLU A 69 -3.56 10.33 24.16
CA GLU A 69 -3.74 10.20 25.61
C GLU A 69 -5.20 9.92 26.01
N LYS A 70 -6.14 9.99 25.06
CA LYS A 70 -7.57 9.86 25.33
C LYS A 70 -8.05 8.46 24.98
N ALA A 71 -8.42 7.68 26.00
CA ALA A 71 -8.90 6.30 25.84
C ALA A 71 -10.16 6.15 24.94
N TRP A 72 -10.94 7.21 24.77
CA TRP A 72 -12.10 7.22 23.88
C TRP A 72 -11.75 7.45 22.41
N CYS A 73 -10.52 7.89 22.10
CA CYS A 73 -10.13 8.22 20.74
C CYS A 73 -9.65 6.99 19.98
N ALA A 74 -10.45 6.52 19.02
CA ALA A 74 -10.06 5.44 18.13
C ALA A 74 -9.02 5.94 17.10
N PRO A 75 -7.81 5.35 17.02
CA PRO A 75 -6.72 5.84 16.18
C PRO A 75 -7.10 5.96 14.69
N THR A 76 -7.71 4.91 14.14
CA THR A 76 -8.07 4.83 12.71
C THR A 76 -9.18 5.83 12.36
N GLY A 77 -10.21 5.94 13.21
CA GLY A 77 -11.33 6.85 12.98
C GLY A 77 -10.90 8.32 13.08
N PHE A 78 -10.07 8.64 14.08
CA PHE A 78 -9.48 9.97 14.20
C PHE A 78 -8.57 10.30 13.01
N ARG A 79 -7.65 9.42 12.61
CA ARG A 79 -6.75 9.66 11.47
C ARG A 79 -7.51 10.00 10.19
N ARG A 80 -8.55 9.21 9.85
CA ARG A 80 -9.38 9.46 8.66
C ARG A 80 -10.06 10.82 8.72
N SER A 81 -10.66 11.13 9.87
CA SER A 81 -11.41 12.38 10.06
C SER A 81 -10.50 13.60 10.11
N PHE A 82 -9.32 13.46 10.71
CA PHE A 82 -8.30 14.51 10.75
C PHE A 82 -7.76 14.81 9.35
N LEU A 83 -7.42 13.79 8.56
CA LEU A 83 -6.98 13.99 7.17
C LEU A 83 -8.08 14.62 6.30
N ALA A 84 -9.35 14.25 6.52
CA ALA A 84 -10.50 14.90 5.87
C ALA A 84 -10.63 16.37 6.24
N ALA A 85 -10.35 16.70 7.51
CA ALA A 85 -10.33 18.08 7.97
C ALA A 85 -9.19 18.89 7.34
N LEU A 86 -7.98 18.34 7.29
CA LEU A 86 -6.84 18.99 6.64
C LEU A 86 -7.11 19.25 5.14
N ASP A 87 -7.69 18.27 4.42
CA ASP A 87 -8.11 18.44 3.02
C ASP A 87 -9.14 19.57 2.88
N ARG A 88 -10.16 19.61 3.75
CA ARG A 88 -11.20 20.64 3.72
C ARG A 88 -10.65 22.03 4.01
N TYR A 89 -9.70 22.15 4.93
CA TYR A 89 -9.14 23.44 5.34
C TYR A 89 -7.93 23.88 4.52
N GLY A 90 -7.47 23.06 3.59
CA GLY A 90 -6.31 23.37 2.74
C GLY A 90 -4.98 23.30 3.48
N VAL A 91 -4.91 22.53 4.57
CA VAL A 91 -3.69 22.34 5.34
C VAL A 91 -2.90 21.17 4.76
N ALA A 92 -1.65 21.41 4.38
CA ALA A 92 -0.80 20.38 3.80
C ALA A 92 -0.42 19.34 4.87
N SER A 93 -0.65 18.07 4.55
CA SER A 93 -0.08 16.97 5.34
C SER A 93 1.39 16.80 4.98
N ASP A 94 2.24 16.66 6.00
CA ASP A 94 3.69 16.57 5.84
C ASP A 94 4.26 15.35 6.59
N ALA A 95 5.55 15.05 6.42
CA ALA A 95 6.19 13.89 7.03
C ALA A 95 6.14 13.89 8.57
N SER A 96 6.15 15.07 9.20
CA SER A 96 5.99 15.21 10.65
C SER A 96 4.58 14.83 11.12
N LEU A 97 3.55 14.97 10.27
CA LEU A 97 2.20 14.49 10.59
C LEU A 97 2.19 12.98 10.74
N ALA A 98 2.75 12.28 9.75
CA ALA A 98 2.87 10.83 9.78
C ALA A 98 3.67 10.37 11.02
N ARG A 99 4.77 11.07 11.34
CA ARG A 99 5.55 10.81 12.55
C ARG A 99 4.74 11.03 13.83
N SER A 100 3.94 12.08 13.89
CA SER A 100 3.11 12.41 15.07
C SER A 100 2.06 11.32 15.32
N PHE A 101 1.42 10.81 14.26
CA PHE A 101 0.52 9.66 14.38
C PHE A 101 1.23 8.40 14.84
N ALA A 102 2.42 8.11 14.30
CA ALA A 102 3.19 6.94 14.68
C ALA A 102 3.68 6.98 16.13
N ILE A 103 4.04 8.17 16.64
CA ILE A 103 4.47 8.34 18.04
C ILE A 103 3.26 8.32 18.98
N GLY A 104 2.19 9.06 18.65
CA GLY A 104 1.00 9.15 19.51
C GLY A 104 0.25 7.82 19.59
N PHE A 105 -0.11 7.24 18.45
CA PHE A 105 -0.98 6.06 18.40
C PHE A 105 -0.25 4.75 18.09
N GLY A 106 1.06 4.80 17.81
CA GLY A 106 1.82 3.63 17.36
C GLY A 106 1.71 3.36 15.85
N LEU A 107 2.45 2.34 15.39
CA LEU A 107 2.33 1.81 14.02
C LEU A 107 1.06 0.96 13.92
N HIS A 108 0.01 1.53 13.33
CA HIS A 108 -1.21 0.80 13.00
C HIS A 108 -1.17 0.26 11.57
N ASP A 109 -1.13 -1.07 11.44
CA ASP A 109 -1.42 -1.74 10.17
C ASP A 109 -2.94 -1.75 9.92
N PRO A 110 -3.43 -1.18 8.80
CA PRO A 110 -4.87 -1.13 8.51
C PRO A 110 -5.51 -2.50 8.20
N GLY A 111 -4.72 -3.58 8.10
CA GLY A 111 -5.18 -4.96 7.93
C GLY A 111 -5.29 -5.77 9.23
N GLN A 112 -4.77 -5.27 10.35
CA GLN A 112 -4.73 -6.00 11.61
C GLN A 112 -6.03 -5.83 12.40
N ARG A 113 -7.12 -6.45 11.94
CA ARG A 113 -8.30 -6.69 12.80
C ARG A 113 -7.90 -7.74 13.84
N LYS A 114 -7.76 -7.29 15.10
CA LYS A 114 -7.50 -8.10 16.30
C LYS A 114 -6.19 -8.90 16.26
N ASN A 115 -5.09 -8.26 16.60
CA ASN A 115 -4.05 -8.90 17.38
C ASN A 115 -3.36 -7.81 18.20
N ASP A 116 -3.57 -7.83 19.52
CA ASP A 116 -2.81 -7.07 20.51
C ASP A 116 -1.36 -7.58 20.58
N GLY A 117 -0.61 -7.41 19.50
CA GLY A 117 0.76 -7.88 19.38
C GLY A 117 1.56 -6.94 18.50
N PHE A 118 2.68 -6.46 19.06
CA PHE A 118 3.69 -5.69 18.34
C PHE A 118 4.08 -6.40 17.04
N VAL A 119 3.88 -5.74 15.90
CA VAL A 119 4.37 -6.22 14.61
C VAL A 119 5.85 -5.83 14.50
N ALA A 120 6.72 -6.82 14.32
CA ALA A 120 8.15 -6.57 14.14
C ALA A 120 8.39 -5.80 12.84
N LEU A 121 9.25 -4.77 12.88
CA LEU A 121 9.54 -3.90 11.73
C LEU A 121 9.99 -4.68 10.47
N GLY A 122 10.62 -5.85 10.65
CA GLY A 122 11.01 -6.75 9.56
C GLY A 122 9.84 -7.40 8.79
N GLU A 123 8.64 -7.46 9.36
CA GLU A 123 7.45 -7.95 8.65
C GLU A 123 6.79 -6.88 7.79
N LEU A 124 6.91 -5.60 8.20
CA LEU A 124 6.42 -4.46 7.43
C LEU A 124 7.30 -4.15 6.21
N VAL A 125 8.60 -4.42 6.33
CA VAL A 125 9.55 -4.23 5.23
C VAL A 125 9.78 -5.57 4.56
N ARG A 126 8.95 -5.90 3.55
CA ARG A 126 9.23 -7.02 2.65
C ARG A 126 10.32 -6.56 1.66
N PRO A 127 11.60 -6.96 1.80
CA PRO A 127 12.57 -6.69 0.75
C PRO A 127 12.08 -7.37 -0.53
N ARG A 128 12.05 -6.63 -1.63
CA ARG A 128 11.65 -7.12 -2.95
C ARG A 128 12.69 -8.14 -3.42
N SER A 129 12.51 -9.42 -3.11
CA SER A 129 13.42 -10.48 -3.55
C SER A 129 13.39 -10.63 -5.08
N PRO A 130 14.54 -10.52 -5.79
CA PRO A 130 14.63 -10.60 -7.24
C PRO A 130 14.64 -12.04 -7.78
N GLU A 131 13.82 -12.95 -7.25
CA GLU A 131 13.84 -14.37 -7.66
C GLU A 131 12.91 -14.73 -8.82
N ARG A 132 12.13 -13.77 -9.36
CA ARG A 132 11.21 -14.06 -10.48
C ARG A 132 11.86 -14.10 -11.86
N LYS A 133 13.19 -13.98 -11.99
CA LYS A 133 13.87 -13.93 -13.31
C LYS A 133 14.64 -15.20 -13.69
N ARG A 134 14.80 -16.20 -12.81
CA ARG A 134 15.53 -17.44 -13.17
C ARG A 134 14.65 -18.66 -13.47
N ALA A 135 13.39 -18.67 -13.03
CA ALA A 135 12.51 -19.82 -13.23
C ALA A 135 11.95 -19.96 -14.67
N ALA A 136 11.99 -18.90 -15.50
CA ALA A 136 11.50 -18.96 -16.88
C ALA A 136 12.53 -19.52 -17.90
N ALA A 137 13.80 -19.69 -17.50
CA ALA A 137 14.87 -20.13 -18.42
C ALA A 137 15.18 -21.64 -18.34
N ALA A 138 14.65 -22.36 -17.35
CA ALA A 138 14.97 -23.78 -17.14
C ALA A 138 14.01 -24.75 -17.87
N GLU A 139 12.80 -24.31 -18.25
CA GLU A 139 11.76 -25.16 -18.83
C GLU A 139 11.84 -25.29 -20.37
N ALA A 140 12.95 -24.91 -21.01
CA ALA A 140 13.08 -24.86 -22.48
C ALA A 140 14.04 -25.90 -23.08
N ARG A 141 14.52 -26.90 -22.33
CA ARG A 141 15.44 -27.93 -22.88
C ARG A 141 15.06 -29.34 -22.47
N ARG A 142 13.96 -29.84 -23.05
CA ARG A 142 13.78 -31.29 -23.24
C ARG A 142 14.54 -31.70 -24.51
N PRO A 143 15.52 -32.61 -24.48
CA PRO A 143 15.90 -33.33 -25.68
C PRO A 143 14.99 -34.55 -25.86
N ALA A 144 14.45 -34.62 -27.07
CA ALA A 144 13.59 -35.67 -27.57
C ALA A 144 14.34 -37.00 -27.72
N ARG A 145 13.53 -38.05 -27.69
CA ARG A 145 13.79 -39.48 -27.87
C ARG A 145 14.31 -39.77 -29.27
N GLU A 146 15.43 -40.48 -29.40
CA GLU A 146 15.72 -41.25 -30.62
C GLU A 146 16.54 -42.52 -30.33
N ARG A 147 15.95 -43.68 -30.62
CA ARG A 147 16.64 -44.94 -30.94
C ARG A 147 16.60 -45.04 -32.47
N PRO A 148 17.67 -45.52 -33.12
CA PRO A 148 17.60 -46.89 -33.64
C PRO A 148 18.92 -47.69 -33.59
N ARG A 149 18.75 -49.01 -33.74
CA ARG A 149 19.71 -50.13 -33.88
C ARG A 149 20.79 -49.90 -34.96
N THR A 150 21.97 -50.50 -34.78
CA THR A 150 22.58 -51.58 -35.64
C THR A 150 23.96 -52.01 -35.08
N GLU A 151 24.24 -53.31 -34.99
CA GLU A 151 25.48 -53.95 -34.51
C GLU A 151 26.65 -53.84 -35.53
N PRO A 152 27.89 -54.24 -35.21
CA PRO A 152 28.27 -55.65 -35.45
C PRO A 152 29.22 -56.28 -34.42
N ARG A 153 28.97 -57.57 -34.20
CA ARG A 153 29.83 -58.65 -33.75
C ARG A 153 31.31 -58.54 -34.16
N VAL A 154 32.24 -58.60 -33.20
CA VAL A 154 33.59 -59.15 -33.41
C VAL A 154 33.99 -60.02 -32.22
N LEU A 155 34.36 -61.25 -32.59
CA LEU A 155 34.91 -62.34 -31.79
C LEU A 155 36.38 -62.04 -31.41
N ALA A 156 36.81 -62.31 -30.18
CA ALA A 156 38.22 -62.61 -29.91
C ALA A 156 38.38 -63.43 -28.62
N HIS A 157 39.25 -64.42 -28.72
CA HIS A 157 39.48 -65.59 -27.89
C HIS A 157 40.53 -65.33 -26.79
N ALA A 158 40.34 -65.92 -25.58
CA ALA A 158 41.33 -66.60 -24.70
C ALA A 158 42.60 -65.82 -24.24
N PRO A 159 43.44 -66.28 -23.28
CA PRO A 159 43.56 -67.59 -22.60
C PRO A 159 42.79 -67.76 -21.28
#